data_AF-A0A942B5C7-F1
#
_entry.id   AF-A0A942B5C7-F1
#
_cell.length_a   1.000
_cell.length_b   1.000
_cell.length_c   1.000
_cell.angle_alpha   90.00
_cell.angle_beta   90.00
_cell.angle_gamma   90.00
#
_symmetry.space_group_name_H-M   'P 1'
#
loop_
_entity.id
_entity.type
_entity.pdbx_description
1 polymer ?
#
loop_
_entity_poly.entity_id
_entity_poly.type
_entity_poly.pdbx_seq_one_letter_code
_entity_poly.pdbx_strand_id
1 'polypeptide(L)'
;MDLRSIHKSRELGQGSFGIVYQGSLEDGTEVAIKVLRSNLSEEAKRRFCREVRLQGQLDHVNVMPILFAETDADEAFLVMPLGSVNLRTILTELNEEEKISAFIEICHGVQHAHEEGVIHRDLKPDNVLFVNGVLKISDFGLCMELDRQTSVLTRIDQNLGTVFYMAPEQIKNPSGADERADIYALGKILYELLTEDFPVAPDLTGIKNGYRFIIDKCIRSNPSDRFYSVAKLVEQVKLVSRPDTTLDSPMDAISKLMLIAARNVKSEDSLEVMNYFLSRANDGQLYRQALTKVPFSVMELIAAIDQNGFETLMLTYALHVAGDLTFSYVDEAAQVLSNGLKLLVSPSAMKEVFKRLLIMGYRHNRYFVRSCVRNIVCGLTDRDLIQSITEVIYENQSYAAWYSECTNSSTPEIISTAFTEANMSI
;
A
#
# COMPACT_ATOMS: atom_id res chain seq x y z
N MET A 1 31.88 21.98 -26.38
CA MET A 1 32.93 21.04 -25.93
C MET A 1 33.06 20.00 -27.03
N ASP A 2 34.26 19.65 -27.48
CA ASP A 2 34.47 18.65 -28.55
C ASP A 2 34.79 17.29 -27.89
N LEU A 3 34.34 16.17 -28.45
CA LEU A 3 34.73 14.82 -27.99
C LEU A 3 36.26 14.68 -27.90
N ARG A 4 36.99 15.41 -28.76
CA ARG A 4 38.46 15.46 -28.78
C ARG A 4 39.08 16.20 -27.59
N SER A 5 38.32 17.07 -26.92
CA SER A 5 38.77 17.76 -25.69
C SER A 5 38.50 16.93 -24.44
N ILE A 6 37.96 15.71 -24.57
CA ILE A 6 37.68 14.81 -23.44
C ILE A 6 38.58 13.58 -23.54
N HIS A 7 39.43 13.38 -22.54
CA HIS A 7 40.32 12.22 -22.50
C HIS A 7 39.55 10.97 -22.05
N LYS A 8 39.28 10.04 -22.98
CA LYS A 8 38.74 8.70 -22.67
C LYS A 8 39.82 7.86 -21.99
N SER A 9 39.58 7.36 -20.77
CA SER A 9 40.57 6.58 -20.00
C SER A 9 40.32 5.08 -20.04
N ARG A 10 39.10 4.64 -19.70
CA ARG A 10 38.70 3.22 -19.69
C ARG A 10 37.24 3.04 -20.06
N GLU A 11 36.91 1.87 -20.60
CA GLU A 11 35.53 1.44 -20.77
C GLU A 11 34.93 1.04 -19.41
N LEU A 12 33.74 1.54 -19.11
CA LEU A 12 32.97 1.25 -17.89
C LEU A 12 31.90 0.19 -18.16
N GLY A 13 31.38 0.14 -19.37
CA GLY A 13 30.37 -0.84 -19.76
C GLY A 13 29.83 -0.60 -21.15
N GLN A 14 29.17 -1.62 -21.67
CA GLN A 14 28.58 -1.59 -22.99
C GLN A 14 27.06 -1.77 -22.87
N GLY A 15 26.31 -0.76 -23.30
CA GLY A 15 24.87 -0.81 -23.40
C GLY A 15 24.40 -1.16 -24.82
N SER A 16 23.08 -1.22 -24.97
CA SER A 16 22.43 -1.49 -26.27
C SER A 16 22.69 -0.42 -27.32
N PHE A 17 22.87 0.84 -26.92
CA PHE A 17 23.01 1.99 -27.83
C PHE A 17 24.45 2.48 -27.97
N GLY A 18 25.36 2.05 -27.10
CA GLY A 18 26.66 2.67 -27.01
C GLY A 18 27.59 2.05 -26.00
N ILE A 19 28.82 2.57 -25.98
CA ILE A 19 29.84 2.22 -25.00
C ILE A 19 29.97 3.40 -24.06
N VAL A 20 30.04 3.13 -22.76
CA VAL A 20 30.26 4.14 -21.72
C VAL A 20 31.74 4.10 -21.34
N TYR A 21 32.39 5.25 -21.45
CA TYR A 21 33.78 5.46 -21.05
C TYR A 21 33.86 6.34 -19.82
N GLN A 22 34.82 6.08 -18.95
CA GLN A 22 35.32 7.09 -18.03
C GLN A 22 36.18 8.07 -18.80
N GLY A 23 36.07 9.35 -18.47
CA GLY A 23 36.98 10.36 -18.95
C GLY A 23 37.12 11.52 -17.98
N SER A 24 37.85 12.54 -18.44
CA SER A 24 38.11 13.75 -17.65
C SER A 24 37.95 14.98 -18.55
N LEU A 25 37.31 16.02 -18.01
CA LEU A 25 37.22 17.34 -18.63
C LEU A 25 38.57 18.07 -18.52
N GLU A 26 38.71 19.21 -19.23
CA GLU A 26 39.95 20.00 -19.23
C GLU A 26 40.36 20.49 -17.83
N ASP A 27 39.40 20.70 -16.93
CA ASP A 27 39.62 21.11 -15.54
C ASP A 27 39.95 19.94 -14.60
N GLY A 28 40.03 18.72 -15.12
CA GLY A 28 40.31 17.50 -14.35
C GLY A 28 39.06 16.80 -13.80
N THR A 29 37.87 17.38 -13.96
CA THR A 29 36.62 16.76 -13.47
C THR A 29 36.37 15.41 -14.13
N GLU A 30 36.18 14.36 -13.34
CA GLU A 30 35.86 13.03 -13.86
C GLU A 30 34.41 12.94 -14.35
N VAL A 31 34.22 12.33 -15.53
CA VAL A 31 32.91 12.21 -16.20
C VAL A 31 32.72 10.83 -16.80
N ALA A 32 31.46 10.47 -17.03
CA ALA A 32 31.07 9.34 -17.87
C ALA A 32 30.65 9.86 -19.26
N ILE A 33 31.15 9.21 -20.31
CA ILE A 33 30.92 9.57 -21.70
C ILE A 33 30.24 8.38 -22.37
N LYS A 34 28.96 8.51 -22.70
CA LYS A 34 28.24 7.48 -23.44
C LYS A 34 28.28 7.83 -24.92
N VAL A 35 28.96 6.98 -25.67
CA VAL A 35 29.23 7.14 -27.09
C VAL A 35 28.35 6.18 -27.88
N LEU A 36 27.59 6.69 -28.85
CA LEU A 36 26.72 5.89 -29.68
C LEU A 36 27.52 5.03 -30.68
N ARG A 37 27.02 3.82 -30.96
CA ARG A 37 27.65 2.97 -31.99
C ARG A 37 27.43 3.58 -33.37
N SER A 38 28.48 3.62 -34.19
CA SER A 38 28.47 4.20 -35.54
C SER A 38 27.56 3.46 -36.54
N ASN A 39 27.19 2.20 -36.25
CA ASN A 39 26.39 1.35 -37.13
C ASN A 39 24.88 1.32 -36.79
N LEU A 40 24.38 2.25 -35.98
CA LEU A 40 22.96 2.35 -35.67
C LEU A 40 22.14 2.86 -36.86
N SER A 41 20.90 2.40 -36.98
CA SER A 41 19.96 2.92 -37.97
C SER A 41 19.67 4.41 -37.73
N GLU A 42 19.33 5.14 -38.79
CA GLU A 42 18.95 6.56 -38.68
C GLU A 42 17.75 6.77 -37.74
N GLU A 43 16.86 5.78 -37.63
CA GLU A 43 15.77 5.78 -36.68
C GLU A 43 16.25 5.65 -35.22
N ALA A 44 17.21 4.76 -34.95
CA ALA A 44 17.82 4.63 -33.63
C ALA A 44 18.59 5.90 -33.21
N LYS A 45 19.29 6.55 -34.16
CA LYS A 45 19.91 7.86 -33.91
C LYS A 45 18.87 8.93 -33.56
N ARG A 46 17.82 9.09 -34.37
CA ARG A 46 16.75 10.08 -34.09
C ARG A 46 16.11 9.87 -32.71
N ARG A 47 15.91 8.62 -32.29
CA ARG A 47 15.38 8.29 -30.97
C ARG A 47 16.35 8.67 -29.86
N PHE A 48 17.62 8.32 -29.99
CA PHE A 48 18.65 8.75 -29.05
C PHE A 48 18.67 10.28 -28.90
N CYS A 49 18.67 11.04 -30.01
CA CYS A 49 18.67 12.51 -29.95
C CYS A 49 17.41 13.04 -29.25
N ARG A 50 16.24 12.42 -29.51
CA ARG A 50 14.99 12.75 -28.82
C ARG A 50 15.07 12.46 -27.32
N GLU A 51 15.63 11.32 -26.92
CA GLU A 51 15.78 10.91 -25.52
C GLU A 51 16.76 11.79 -24.77
N VAL A 52 17.92 12.10 -25.36
CA VAL A 52 18.88 13.10 -24.84
C VAL A 52 18.20 14.44 -24.62
N ARG A 53 17.41 14.90 -25.59
CA ARG A 53 16.66 16.16 -25.46
C ARG A 53 15.63 16.11 -24.34
N LEU A 54 14.87 15.01 -24.21
CA LEU A 54 13.85 14.85 -23.17
C LEU A 54 14.48 14.75 -21.78
N GLN A 55 15.54 13.94 -21.63
CA GLN A 55 16.28 13.85 -20.38
C GLN A 55 16.94 15.19 -20.00
N GLY A 56 17.44 15.95 -20.98
CA GLY A 56 18.01 17.28 -20.76
C GLY A 56 17.02 18.32 -20.24
N GLN A 57 15.70 18.03 -20.29
CA GLN A 57 14.66 18.88 -19.70
C GLN A 57 14.36 18.51 -18.23
N LEU A 58 14.84 17.35 -17.76
CA LEU A 58 14.61 16.90 -16.40
C LEU A 58 15.61 17.55 -15.43
N ASP A 59 15.12 18.48 -14.63
CA ASP A 59 15.88 19.09 -13.53
C ASP A 59 15.39 18.55 -12.17
N HIS A 60 16.03 17.48 -11.69
CA HIS A 60 15.72 16.89 -10.39
C HIS A 60 16.95 16.25 -9.75
N VAL A 61 17.06 16.32 -8.43
CA VAL A 61 18.23 15.82 -7.67
C VAL A 61 18.48 14.32 -7.90
N ASN A 62 17.42 13.52 -8.03
CA ASN A 62 17.48 12.08 -8.29
C ASN A 62 17.47 11.68 -9.77
N VAL A 63 17.63 12.63 -10.69
CA VAL A 63 17.81 12.35 -12.13
C VAL A 63 19.26 12.67 -12.52
N MET A 64 19.85 11.84 -13.38
CA MET A 64 21.19 12.06 -13.89
C MET A 64 21.18 13.25 -14.87
N PRO A 65 21.89 14.36 -14.57
CA PRO A 65 21.94 15.50 -15.46
C PRO A 65 22.83 15.18 -16.68
N ILE A 66 22.50 15.80 -17.80
CA ILE A 66 23.36 15.84 -18.97
C ILE A 66 24.20 17.10 -18.89
N LEU A 67 25.52 16.95 -18.74
CA LEU A 67 26.45 18.08 -18.71
C LEU A 67 26.66 18.65 -20.11
N PHE A 68 26.78 17.75 -21.08
CA PHE A 68 26.97 18.08 -22.48
C PHE A 68 26.47 16.93 -23.35
N ALA A 69 25.93 17.24 -24.52
CA ALA A 69 25.64 16.23 -25.53
C ALA A 69 25.89 16.80 -26.92
N GLU A 70 26.36 15.94 -27.81
CA GLU A 70 26.47 16.20 -29.23
C GLU A 70 25.70 15.09 -29.96
N THR A 71 24.70 15.52 -30.73
CA THR A 71 23.74 14.63 -31.39
C THR A 71 23.83 14.67 -32.90
N ASP A 72 24.55 15.65 -33.46
CA ASP A 72 24.61 15.92 -34.91
C ASP A 72 25.97 15.56 -35.54
N ALA A 73 26.93 15.08 -34.75
CA ALA A 73 28.23 14.62 -35.23
C ALA A 73 28.21 13.17 -35.77
N ASP A 74 29.27 12.80 -36.53
CA ASP A 74 29.49 11.42 -36.99
C ASP A 74 29.55 10.40 -35.83
N GLU A 75 29.96 10.86 -34.63
CA GLU A 75 29.97 10.10 -33.39
C GLU A 75 29.16 10.86 -32.33
N ALA A 76 27.86 10.56 -32.22
CA ALA A 76 26.99 11.15 -31.21
C ALA A 76 27.37 10.67 -29.80
N PHE A 77 27.36 11.58 -28.83
CA PHE A 77 27.71 11.27 -27.44
C PHE A 77 27.00 12.15 -26.44
N LEU A 78 26.91 11.68 -25.20
CA LEU A 78 26.53 12.48 -24.05
C LEU A 78 27.57 12.33 -22.94
N VAL A 79 27.71 13.39 -22.15
CA VAL A 79 28.60 13.51 -21.01
C VAL A 79 27.74 13.75 -19.78
N MET A 80 27.98 12.96 -18.74
CA MET A 80 27.27 13.04 -17.46
C MET A 80 28.27 12.88 -16.31
N PRO A 81 27.91 13.24 -15.07
CA PRO A 81 28.73 12.97 -13.91
C PRO A 81 29.09 11.48 -13.81
N LEU A 82 30.32 11.18 -13.37
CA LEU A 82 30.74 9.80 -13.14
C LEU A 82 30.04 9.24 -11.89
N GLY A 83 29.30 8.14 -12.06
CA GLY A 83 28.75 7.37 -10.94
C GLY A 83 29.84 6.53 -10.27
N SER A 84 29.88 6.53 -8.94
CA SER A 84 30.83 5.73 -8.16
C SER A 84 30.44 4.26 -8.10
N VAL A 85 29.15 3.97 -7.96
CA VAL A 85 28.58 2.62 -7.86
C VAL A 85 27.10 2.64 -8.24
N ASN A 86 26.54 1.49 -8.63
CA ASN A 86 25.10 1.34 -8.85
C ASN A 86 24.41 0.69 -7.64
N LEU A 87 23.08 0.84 -7.54
CA LEU A 87 22.28 0.33 -6.43
C LEU A 87 22.34 -1.20 -6.32
N ARG A 88 22.42 -1.91 -7.45
CA ARG A 88 22.56 -3.38 -7.45
C ARG A 88 23.77 -3.83 -6.63
N THR A 89 24.91 -3.20 -6.85
CA THR A 89 26.19 -3.61 -6.25
C THR A 89 26.21 -3.45 -4.74
N ILE A 90 25.52 -2.44 -4.20
CA ILE A 90 25.52 -2.14 -2.75
C ILE A 90 24.27 -2.64 -2.04
N LEU A 91 23.36 -3.33 -2.73
CA LEU A 91 22.04 -3.65 -2.20
C LEU A 91 22.10 -4.40 -0.85
N THR A 92 23.03 -5.35 -0.73
CA THR A 92 23.25 -6.16 0.48
C THR A 92 24.00 -5.42 1.59
N GLU A 93 24.57 -4.26 1.30
CA GLU A 93 25.27 -3.40 2.26
C GLU A 93 24.33 -2.44 2.99
N LEU A 94 23.16 -2.18 2.39
CA LEU A 94 22.16 -1.26 2.93
C LEU A 94 21.25 -1.96 3.95
N ASN A 95 20.94 -1.26 5.05
CA ASN A 95 19.90 -1.69 5.97
C ASN A 95 18.49 -1.41 5.42
N GLU A 96 17.44 -1.93 6.07
CA GLU A 96 16.06 -1.78 5.58
C GLU A 96 15.62 -0.31 5.45
N GLU A 97 16.00 0.56 6.39
CA GLU A 97 15.66 1.98 6.35
C GLU A 97 16.34 2.68 5.17
N GLU A 98 17.62 2.41 4.94
CA GLU A 98 18.39 2.92 3.80
C GLU A 98 17.80 2.45 2.48
N LYS A 99 17.42 1.17 2.38
CA LYS A 99 16.76 0.59 1.21
C LYS A 99 15.45 1.29 0.88
N ILE A 100 14.62 1.55 1.90
CA ILE A 100 13.34 2.25 1.70
C ILE A 100 13.57 3.72 1.37
N SER A 101 14.55 4.39 1.99
CA SER A 101 14.92 5.76 1.65
C SER A 101 15.35 5.86 0.18
N ALA A 102 16.26 4.98 -0.26
CA ALA A 102 16.70 4.89 -1.65
C ALA A 102 15.52 4.64 -2.59
N PHE A 103 14.59 3.75 -2.23
CA PHE A 103 13.39 3.49 -3.02
C PHE A 103 12.51 4.74 -3.19
N ILE A 104 12.31 5.52 -2.12
CA ILE A 104 11.53 6.76 -2.17
C ILE A 104 12.24 7.81 -3.05
N GLU A 105 13.55 7.93 -2.96
CA GLU A 105 14.34 8.81 -3.83
C GLU A 105 14.24 8.44 -5.31
N ILE A 106 14.28 7.14 -5.64
CA ILE A 106 14.02 6.66 -7.01
C ILE A 106 12.61 7.10 -7.43
N CYS A 107 11.60 6.86 -6.59
CA CYS A 107 10.23 7.24 -6.91
C CYS A 107 10.08 8.75 -7.16
N HIS A 108 10.75 9.60 -6.39
CA HIS A 108 10.72 11.05 -6.61
C HIS A 108 11.30 11.43 -7.98
N GLY A 109 12.44 10.84 -8.37
CA GLY A 109 13.02 11.08 -9.69
C GLY A 109 12.16 10.57 -10.85
N VAL A 110 11.52 9.41 -10.69
CA VAL A 110 10.58 8.88 -11.69
C VAL A 110 9.31 9.72 -11.77
N GLN A 111 8.77 10.17 -10.63
CA GLN A 111 7.60 11.04 -10.59
C GLN A 111 7.85 12.35 -11.33
N HIS A 112 9.00 13.00 -11.08
CA HIS A 112 9.40 14.22 -11.79
C HIS A 112 9.45 13.99 -13.31
N ALA A 113 10.02 12.87 -13.74
CA ALA A 113 10.05 12.51 -15.16
C ALA A 113 8.63 12.34 -15.74
N HIS A 114 7.73 11.68 -15.02
CA HIS A 114 6.33 11.50 -15.45
C HIS A 114 5.58 12.83 -15.55
N GLU A 115 5.82 13.76 -14.63
CA GLU A 115 5.25 15.12 -14.64
C GLU A 115 5.68 15.93 -15.88
N GLU A 116 6.92 15.71 -16.35
CA GLU A 116 7.46 16.26 -17.61
C GLU A 116 7.13 15.42 -18.86
N GLY A 117 6.30 14.38 -18.71
CA GLY A 117 5.86 13.52 -19.82
C GLY A 117 6.91 12.53 -20.32
N VAL A 118 7.94 12.24 -19.53
CA VAL A 118 9.03 11.30 -19.82
C VAL A 118 8.81 10.00 -19.05
N ILE A 119 8.77 8.87 -19.76
CA ILE A 119 8.65 7.52 -19.19
C ILE A 119 10.01 6.83 -19.29
N HIS A 120 10.48 6.19 -18.22
CA HIS A 120 11.82 5.62 -18.14
C HIS A 120 11.98 4.35 -19.01
N ARG A 121 11.04 3.40 -18.89
CA ARG A 121 10.95 2.13 -19.64
C ARG A 121 12.03 1.08 -19.41
N ASP A 122 13.23 1.43 -18.95
CA ASP A 122 14.29 0.49 -18.53
C ASP A 122 14.67 0.61 -17.05
N LEU A 123 13.69 0.80 -16.16
CA LEU A 123 14.01 1.08 -14.77
C LEU A 123 14.46 -0.22 -14.07
N LYS A 124 15.66 -0.20 -13.47
CA LYS A 124 16.27 -1.33 -12.73
C LYS A 124 17.39 -0.80 -11.81
N PRO A 125 17.82 -1.57 -10.79
CA PRO A 125 18.87 -1.14 -9.86
C PRO A 125 20.21 -0.80 -10.54
N ASP A 126 20.51 -1.40 -11.69
CA ASP A 126 21.72 -1.13 -12.47
C ASP A 126 21.76 0.28 -13.07
N ASN A 127 20.58 0.87 -13.34
CA ASN A 127 20.42 2.23 -13.88
C ASN A 127 20.21 3.27 -12.76
N VAL A 128 20.46 2.89 -11.51
CA VAL A 128 20.40 3.79 -10.34
C VAL A 128 21.81 3.92 -9.80
N LEU A 129 22.43 5.08 -10.01
CA LEU A 129 23.84 5.35 -9.71
C LEU A 129 24.00 6.30 -8.54
N PHE A 130 25.07 6.15 -7.77
CA PHE A 130 25.47 7.12 -6.76
C PHE A 130 26.51 8.06 -7.34
N VAL A 131 26.27 9.37 -7.25
CA VAL A 131 27.22 10.42 -7.63
C VAL A 131 27.46 11.28 -6.40
N ASN A 132 28.68 11.27 -5.87
CA ASN A 132 29.03 11.98 -4.63
C ASN A 132 28.07 11.66 -3.46
N GLY A 133 27.66 10.40 -3.33
CA GLY A 133 26.72 9.94 -2.31
C GLY A 133 25.23 10.21 -2.58
N VAL A 134 24.90 10.89 -3.69
CA VAL A 134 23.51 11.17 -4.08
C VAL A 134 23.04 10.16 -5.13
N LEU A 135 21.89 9.54 -4.88
CA LEU A 135 21.24 8.63 -5.82
C LEU A 135 20.71 9.38 -7.03
N LYS A 136 21.04 8.89 -8.24
CA LYS A 136 20.62 9.43 -9.53
C LYS A 136 20.20 8.33 -10.50
N ILE A 137 19.03 8.47 -11.08
CA ILE A 137 18.53 7.58 -12.13
C ILE A 137 19.17 7.97 -13.46
N SER A 138 19.82 7.01 -14.13
CA SER A 138 20.41 7.16 -15.46
C SER A 138 19.58 6.46 -16.53
N ASP A 139 19.93 6.68 -17.79
CA ASP A 139 19.40 5.93 -18.94
C ASP A 139 17.89 6.08 -19.20
N PHE A 140 17.36 7.29 -18.97
CA PHE A 140 15.97 7.63 -19.30
C PHE A 140 15.65 7.41 -20.77
N GLY A 141 14.63 6.59 -21.02
CA GLY A 141 14.03 6.47 -22.35
C GLY A 141 14.88 5.71 -23.36
N LEU A 142 16.13 5.33 -23.05
CA LEU A 142 17.04 4.62 -23.96
C LEU A 142 16.63 3.15 -24.19
N CYS A 143 15.36 2.78 -24.05
CA CYS A 143 14.87 1.43 -24.21
C CYS A 143 13.98 1.28 -25.44
N MET A 144 14.59 0.68 -26.46
CA MET A 144 14.03 -0.40 -27.27
C MET A 144 12.50 -0.31 -27.55
N GLU A 145 12.11 0.30 -28.66
CA GLU A 145 11.10 -0.43 -29.44
C GLU A 145 11.79 -1.69 -29.95
N LEU A 146 11.21 -2.84 -29.62
CA LEU A 146 11.57 -4.08 -30.29
C LEU A 146 11.45 -3.81 -31.79
N ASP A 147 12.56 -3.80 -32.50
CA ASP A 147 12.53 -3.88 -33.95
C ASP A 147 11.66 -5.10 -34.26
N ARG A 148 10.55 -4.90 -34.99
CA ARG A 148 9.57 -5.94 -35.36
C ARG A 148 10.22 -7.17 -36.03
N GLN A 149 11.50 -7.08 -36.38
CA GLN A 149 12.28 -8.09 -37.10
C GLN A 149 13.23 -8.91 -36.21
N THR A 150 13.47 -8.56 -34.94
CA THR A 150 14.31 -9.37 -34.04
C THR A 150 13.45 -10.04 -32.99
N SER A 151 13.36 -11.37 -33.04
CA SER A 151 12.57 -12.15 -32.09
C SER A 151 13.05 -11.92 -30.66
N VAL A 152 12.10 -11.77 -29.73
CA VAL A 152 12.35 -11.62 -28.29
C VAL A 152 13.34 -12.68 -27.78
N LEU A 153 13.31 -13.90 -28.34
CA LEU A 153 14.21 -15.01 -28.00
C LEU A 153 15.70 -14.75 -28.30
N THR A 154 16.06 -14.02 -29.36
CA THR A 154 17.48 -13.83 -29.73
C THR A 154 18.19 -12.80 -28.84
N ARG A 155 17.43 -11.96 -28.12
CA ARG A 155 17.96 -10.92 -27.21
C ARG A 155 17.96 -11.34 -25.73
N ILE A 156 17.26 -12.42 -25.38
CA ILE A 156 17.35 -13.06 -24.06
C ILE A 156 18.82 -13.44 -23.76
N ASP A 157 19.60 -13.79 -24.78
CA ASP A 157 20.97 -14.29 -24.63
C ASP A 157 22.03 -13.20 -24.32
N GLN A 158 21.73 -11.91 -24.55
CA GLN A 158 22.73 -10.82 -24.39
C GLN A 158 22.49 -9.90 -23.18
N ASN A 159 21.27 -9.86 -22.62
CA ASN A 159 20.90 -8.97 -21.51
C ASN A 159 19.86 -9.65 -20.58
N LEU A 160 20.18 -10.86 -20.10
CA LEU A 160 19.31 -11.67 -19.24
C LEU A 160 18.66 -10.86 -18.10
N GLY A 161 19.40 -9.95 -17.45
CA GLY A 161 18.90 -9.21 -16.28
C GLY A 161 17.78 -8.18 -16.54
N THR A 162 17.74 -7.57 -17.73
CA THR A 162 16.81 -6.47 -18.04
C THR A 162 15.36 -6.92 -18.20
N VAL A 163 15.15 -8.11 -18.77
CA VAL A 163 13.80 -8.61 -19.12
C VAL A 163 12.92 -8.79 -17.90
N PHE A 164 13.52 -9.05 -16.74
CA PHE A 164 12.79 -9.34 -15.52
C PHE A 164 12.16 -8.12 -14.86
N TYR A 165 12.57 -6.90 -15.22
CA TYR A 165 11.93 -5.65 -14.75
C TYR A 165 10.88 -5.12 -15.73
N MET A 166 10.87 -5.59 -16.98
CA MET A 166 9.93 -5.12 -18.01
C MET A 166 8.49 -5.54 -17.71
N ALA A 167 7.56 -4.60 -17.84
CA ALA A 167 6.14 -4.87 -17.70
C ALA A 167 5.62 -5.73 -18.87
N PRO A 168 4.61 -6.60 -18.67
CA PRO A 168 4.10 -7.48 -19.72
C PRO A 168 3.63 -6.75 -20.99
N GLU A 169 3.06 -5.55 -20.84
CA GLU A 169 2.63 -4.71 -21.95
C GLU A 169 3.79 -4.09 -22.73
N GLN A 170 4.96 -3.85 -22.11
CA GLN A 170 6.16 -3.41 -22.84
C GLN A 170 6.68 -4.50 -23.77
N ILE A 171 6.54 -5.77 -23.37
CA ILE A 171 6.94 -6.92 -24.20
C ILE A 171 5.97 -7.09 -25.38
N LYS A 172 4.66 -6.90 -25.14
CA LYS A 172 3.61 -7.09 -26.15
C LYS A 172 3.49 -5.91 -27.12
N ASN A 173 3.59 -4.69 -26.62
CA ASN A 173 3.44 -3.45 -27.38
C ASN A 173 4.42 -2.38 -26.86
N PRO A 174 5.69 -2.43 -27.26
CA PRO A 174 6.74 -1.53 -26.77
C PRO A 174 6.41 -0.04 -26.89
N SER A 175 5.67 0.36 -27.92
CA SER A 175 5.34 1.76 -28.19
C SER A 175 4.10 2.27 -27.43
N GLY A 176 3.28 1.36 -26.89
CA GLY A 176 2.01 1.69 -26.22
C GLY A 176 2.03 1.63 -24.70
N ALA A 177 3.19 1.37 -24.08
CA ALA A 177 3.33 1.38 -22.63
C ALA A 177 3.36 2.81 -22.07
N ASP A 178 2.51 3.08 -21.08
CA ASP A 178 2.42 4.35 -20.35
C ASP A 178 3.24 4.35 -19.06
N GLU A 179 3.09 5.38 -18.21
CA GLU A 179 3.83 5.51 -16.95
C GLU A 179 3.70 4.31 -15.99
N ARG A 180 2.65 3.50 -16.14
CA ARG A 180 2.40 2.34 -15.26
C ARG A 180 3.36 1.19 -15.53
N ALA A 181 4.09 1.22 -16.64
CA ALA A 181 5.21 0.31 -16.90
C ALA A 181 6.36 0.56 -15.91
N ASP A 182 6.68 1.83 -15.62
CA ASP A 182 7.69 2.17 -14.62
C ASP A 182 7.24 1.77 -13.21
N ILE A 183 5.93 1.86 -12.92
CA ILE A 183 5.36 1.39 -11.64
C ILE A 183 5.56 -0.12 -11.45
N TYR A 184 5.45 -0.91 -12.52
CA TYR A 184 5.75 -2.34 -12.48
C TYR A 184 7.23 -2.57 -12.14
N ALA A 185 8.13 -1.86 -12.83
CA ALA A 185 9.56 -1.95 -12.57
C ALA A 185 9.93 -1.51 -11.14
N LEU A 186 9.32 -0.44 -10.63
CA LEU A 186 9.43 0.00 -9.23
C LEU A 186 8.97 -1.11 -8.25
N GLY A 187 7.89 -1.82 -8.55
CA GLY A 187 7.46 -2.98 -7.75
C GLY A 187 8.52 -4.08 -7.66
N LYS A 188 9.20 -4.36 -8.78
CA LYS A 188 10.28 -5.36 -8.85
C LYS A 188 11.55 -4.89 -8.12
N ILE A 189 11.86 -3.59 -8.17
CA ILE A 189 12.96 -2.98 -7.41
C ILE A 189 12.65 -3.05 -5.91
N LEU A 190 11.44 -2.68 -5.48
CA LEU A 190 11.05 -2.75 -4.06
C LEU A 190 11.12 -4.19 -3.53
N TYR A 191 10.68 -5.16 -4.33
CA TYR A 191 10.82 -6.58 -4.00
C TYR A 191 12.28 -6.92 -3.71
N GLU A 192 13.17 -6.65 -4.66
CA GLU A 192 14.57 -7.02 -4.56
C GLU A 192 15.28 -6.29 -3.42
N LEU A 193 14.98 -5.02 -3.17
CA LEU A 193 15.51 -4.30 -2.02
C LEU A 193 15.16 -5.01 -0.71
N LEU A 194 13.93 -5.51 -0.58
CA LEU A 194 13.44 -6.12 0.66
C LEU A 194 13.85 -7.59 0.83
N THR A 195 14.04 -8.34 -0.25
CA THR A 195 14.36 -9.76 -0.19
C THR A 195 15.82 -10.06 -0.50
N GLU A 196 16.52 -9.13 -1.15
CA GLU A 196 17.84 -9.35 -1.77
C GLU A 196 17.82 -10.43 -2.87
N ASP A 197 16.63 -10.89 -3.24
CA ASP A 197 16.42 -11.92 -4.25
C ASP A 197 16.11 -11.32 -5.61
N PHE A 198 16.68 -11.94 -6.65
CA PHE A 198 16.48 -11.50 -8.01
C PHE A 198 15.01 -11.68 -8.45
N PRO A 199 14.34 -10.66 -9.02
CA PRO A 199 12.89 -10.65 -9.19
C PRO A 199 12.40 -11.44 -10.41
N VAL A 200 12.85 -12.67 -10.67
CA VAL A 200 12.35 -13.46 -11.82
C VAL A 200 10.86 -13.76 -11.65
N ALA A 201 10.52 -14.44 -10.56
CA ALA A 201 9.17 -14.76 -10.13
C ALA A 201 9.05 -14.37 -8.65
N PRO A 202 8.66 -13.11 -8.35
CA PRO A 202 8.66 -12.60 -6.99
C PRO A 202 7.87 -13.50 -6.03
N ASP A 203 8.58 -14.16 -5.12
CA ASP A 203 7.96 -14.89 -4.02
C ASP A 203 7.70 -13.91 -2.88
N LEU A 204 6.44 -13.54 -2.73
CA LEU A 204 6.05 -12.56 -1.71
C LEU A 204 5.85 -13.20 -0.32
N THR A 205 6.15 -14.49 -0.15
CA THR A 205 6.19 -15.13 1.16
C THR A 205 7.34 -14.53 1.98
N GLY A 206 7.15 -14.38 3.29
CA GLY A 206 8.16 -13.77 4.18
C GLY A 206 8.24 -12.23 4.16
N ILE A 207 7.84 -11.55 3.08
CA ILE A 207 7.82 -10.07 3.02
C ILE A 207 6.79 -9.50 4.02
N LYS A 208 7.13 -8.39 4.69
CA LYS A 208 6.17 -7.65 5.55
C LYS A 208 4.90 -7.31 4.76
N ASN A 209 3.74 -7.60 5.33
CA ASN A 209 2.45 -7.64 4.62
C ASN A 209 2.09 -6.32 3.92
N GLY A 210 2.52 -5.17 4.46
CA GLY A 210 2.30 -3.85 3.84
C GLY A 210 3.06 -3.74 2.52
N TYR A 211 4.36 -4.06 2.53
CA TYR A 211 5.15 -4.11 1.31
C TYR A 211 4.70 -5.21 0.35
N ARG A 212 4.25 -6.36 0.87
CA ARG A 212 3.67 -7.43 0.05
C ARG A 212 2.49 -6.93 -0.80
N PHE A 213 1.55 -6.21 -0.21
CA PHE A 213 0.41 -5.65 -0.96
C PHE A 213 0.86 -4.62 -2.00
N ILE A 214 1.80 -3.75 -1.62
CA ILE A 214 2.34 -2.73 -2.52
C ILE A 214 3.02 -3.39 -3.73
N ILE A 215 3.92 -4.35 -3.48
CA ILE A 215 4.62 -5.10 -4.53
C ILE A 215 3.62 -5.85 -5.41
N ASP A 216 2.71 -6.63 -4.83
CA ASP A 216 1.66 -7.37 -5.57
C ASP A 216 0.90 -6.43 -6.51
N LYS A 217 0.48 -5.27 -6.00
CA LYS A 217 -0.28 -4.29 -6.76
C LYS A 217 0.55 -3.68 -7.89
N CYS A 218 1.81 -3.35 -7.67
CA CYS A 218 2.71 -2.85 -8.72
C CYS A 218 2.92 -3.87 -9.84
N ILE A 219 3.08 -5.16 -9.50
CA ILE A 219 3.47 -6.19 -10.48
C ILE A 219 2.28 -6.87 -11.18
N ARG A 220 1.07 -6.32 -11.09
CA ARG A 220 -0.11 -6.88 -11.77
C ARG A 220 0.03 -6.84 -13.28
N SER A 221 -0.42 -7.90 -13.94
CA SER A 221 -0.28 -8.02 -15.39
C SER A 221 -1.07 -6.97 -16.18
N ASN A 222 -2.22 -6.53 -15.65
CA ASN A 222 -3.01 -5.46 -16.26
C ASN A 222 -2.59 -4.10 -15.66
N PRO A 223 -2.15 -3.12 -16.48
CA PRO A 223 -1.76 -1.80 -15.99
C PRO A 223 -2.83 -1.09 -15.17
N SER A 224 -4.13 -1.27 -15.47
CA SER A 224 -5.21 -0.61 -14.72
C SER A 224 -5.34 -1.06 -13.26
N ASP A 225 -4.78 -2.21 -12.92
CA ASP A 225 -4.87 -2.77 -11.57
C ASP A 225 -3.72 -2.30 -10.67
N ARG A 226 -2.74 -1.60 -11.24
CA ARG A 226 -1.58 -1.03 -10.53
C ARG A 226 -1.95 0.30 -9.87
N PHE A 227 -0.99 0.90 -9.17
CA PHE A 227 -1.14 2.30 -8.77
C PHE A 227 -1.26 3.19 -10.01
N TYR A 228 -2.14 4.18 -9.94
CA TYR A 228 -2.39 5.08 -11.08
C TYR A 228 -1.28 6.13 -11.24
N SER A 229 -0.41 6.32 -10.24
CA SER A 229 0.72 7.24 -10.27
C SER A 229 1.81 6.82 -9.28
N VAL A 230 3.03 7.29 -9.53
CA VAL A 230 4.17 7.10 -8.62
C VAL A 230 3.93 7.83 -7.28
N ALA A 231 3.29 8.99 -7.29
CA ALA A 231 2.90 9.70 -6.07
C ALA A 231 2.04 8.83 -5.14
N LYS A 232 1.07 8.09 -5.69
CA LYS A 232 0.23 7.18 -4.89
C LYS A 232 1.01 5.99 -4.35
N LEU A 233 1.98 5.48 -5.11
CA LEU A 233 2.89 4.44 -4.63
C LEU A 233 3.74 4.94 -3.45
N VAL A 234 4.35 6.12 -3.56
CA VAL A 234 5.15 6.74 -2.50
C VAL A 234 4.32 6.94 -1.23
N GLU A 235 3.08 7.41 -1.36
CA GLU A 235 2.15 7.55 -0.23
C GLU A 235 2.00 6.21 0.51
N GLN A 236 1.73 5.12 -0.20
CA GLN A 236 1.58 3.79 0.42
C GLN A 236 2.88 3.27 1.03
N VAL A 237 4.02 3.49 0.39
CA VAL A 237 5.32 3.07 0.94
C VAL A 237 5.61 3.83 2.23
N LYS A 238 5.42 5.15 2.24
CA LYS A 238 5.58 5.99 3.44
C LYS A 238 4.64 5.57 4.57
N LEU A 239 3.42 5.14 4.24
CA LEU A 239 2.49 4.62 5.24
C LEU A 239 2.99 3.33 5.89
N VAL A 240 3.61 2.43 5.11
CA VAL A 240 4.15 1.16 5.61
C VAL A 240 5.52 1.33 6.28
N SER A 241 6.32 2.29 5.83
CA SER A 241 7.70 2.51 6.29
C SER A 241 7.81 3.33 7.56
N ARG A 242 6.71 3.93 8.03
CA ARG A 242 6.72 4.67 9.30
C ARG A 242 7.03 3.70 10.43
N PRO A 243 8.06 3.97 11.26
CA PRO A 243 8.24 3.24 12.49
C PRO A 243 6.97 3.40 13.32
N ASP A 244 6.41 2.28 13.78
CA ASP A 244 5.20 2.17 14.60
C ASP A 244 5.01 3.37 15.54
N THR A 245 4.18 4.37 15.20
CA THR A 245 3.64 5.32 16.21
C THR A 245 2.60 6.35 15.73
N THR A 246 2.33 6.56 14.44
CA THR A 246 1.33 7.58 14.04
C THR A 246 0.36 7.09 12.97
N LEU A 247 -0.81 6.65 13.46
CA LEU A 247 -2.00 6.38 12.67
C LEU A 247 -2.61 7.71 12.24
N ASP A 248 -2.34 8.15 11.02
CA ASP A 248 -2.79 9.47 10.52
C ASP A 248 -4.18 9.42 9.85
N SER A 249 -4.67 8.24 9.44
CA SER A 249 -6.04 8.09 8.93
C SER A 249 -6.75 6.82 9.42
N PRO A 250 -8.10 6.83 9.45
CA PRO A 250 -8.91 5.65 9.78
C PRO A 250 -8.55 4.40 8.95
N MET A 251 -8.23 4.59 7.66
CA MET A 251 -7.87 3.50 6.76
C MET A 251 -6.49 2.91 7.05
N ASP A 252 -5.57 3.70 7.62
CA ASP A 252 -4.24 3.23 8.02
C ASP A 252 -4.33 2.36 9.27
N ALA A 253 -5.19 2.75 10.22
CA ALA A 253 -5.51 1.93 11.38
C ALA A 253 -6.16 0.60 10.96
N ILE A 254 -7.14 0.64 10.04
CA ILE A 254 -7.77 -0.57 9.49
C ILE A 254 -6.76 -1.47 8.75
N SER A 255 -5.85 -0.87 7.99
CA SER A 255 -4.86 -1.63 7.22
C SER A 255 -3.84 -2.30 8.13
N LYS A 256 -3.38 -1.60 9.17
CA LYS A 256 -2.55 -2.17 10.24
C LYS A 256 -3.32 -3.30 10.97
N LEU A 257 -4.59 -3.09 11.25
CA LEU A 257 -5.49 -4.05 11.90
C LEU A 257 -5.69 -5.36 11.11
N MET A 258 -6.00 -5.25 9.82
CA MET A 258 -6.11 -6.41 8.92
C MET A 258 -4.79 -7.19 8.83
N LEU A 259 -3.68 -6.46 8.94
CA LEU A 259 -2.33 -7.01 8.88
C LEU A 259 -1.94 -7.76 10.16
N ILE A 260 -2.32 -7.24 11.33
CA ILE A 260 -2.15 -7.88 12.65
C ILE A 260 -3.00 -9.15 12.75
N ALA A 261 -4.27 -9.09 12.32
CA ALA A 261 -5.18 -10.24 12.35
C ALA A 261 -4.72 -11.43 11.48
N ALA A 262 -3.92 -11.16 10.44
CA ALA A 262 -3.40 -12.18 9.53
C ALA A 262 -2.11 -12.88 10.02
N ARG A 263 -1.49 -12.44 11.14
CA ARG A 263 -0.13 -12.87 11.55
C ARG A 263 -0.01 -13.45 12.97
N ASN A 264 -1.13 -13.85 13.60
CA ASN A 264 -1.29 -14.07 15.04
C ASN A 264 -1.26 -12.74 15.81
N VAL A 265 -2.40 -12.39 16.42
CA VAL A 265 -2.62 -11.11 17.09
C VAL A 265 -1.74 -11.02 18.34
N LYS A 266 -0.88 -10.00 18.44
CA LYS A 266 -0.13 -9.69 19.67
C LYS A 266 -0.91 -8.71 20.54
N SER A 267 -0.64 -8.76 21.85
CA SER A 267 -1.32 -7.96 22.86
C SER A 267 -1.07 -6.46 22.71
N GLU A 268 0.17 -6.07 22.40
CA GLU A 268 0.60 -4.67 22.25
C GLU A 268 -0.09 -3.99 21.07
N ASP A 269 -0.14 -4.68 19.93
CA ASP A 269 -0.79 -4.19 18.70
C ASP A 269 -2.29 -3.93 18.89
N SER A 270 -2.94 -4.77 19.70
CA SER A 270 -4.39 -4.65 19.98
C SER A 270 -4.71 -3.46 20.88
N LEU A 271 -3.84 -3.18 21.86
CA LEU A 271 -3.98 -1.99 22.70
C LEU A 271 -3.75 -0.69 21.91
N GLU A 272 -2.80 -0.67 20.98
CA GLU A 272 -2.56 0.49 20.12
C GLU A 272 -3.82 0.85 19.30
N VAL A 273 -4.50 -0.17 18.76
CA VAL A 273 -5.77 0.01 18.04
C VAL A 273 -6.81 0.65 18.93
N MET A 274 -7.02 0.09 20.12
CA MET A 274 -8.01 0.61 21.03
C MET A 274 -7.69 2.07 21.39
N ASN A 275 -6.43 2.37 21.72
CA ASN A 275 -5.97 3.72 22.03
C ASN A 275 -6.14 4.68 20.84
N TYR A 276 -6.01 4.20 19.62
CA TYR A 276 -6.26 5.00 18.42
C TYR A 276 -7.72 5.47 18.33
N PHE A 277 -8.67 4.56 18.54
CA PHE A 277 -10.09 4.93 18.57
C PHE A 277 -10.40 5.83 19.76
N LEU A 278 -9.94 5.48 20.96
CA LEU A 278 -10.23 6.22 22.19
C LEU A 278 -9.67 7.65 22.16
N SER A 279 -8.47 7.86 21.59
CA SER A 279 -7.90 9.20 21.40
C SER A 279 -8.69 10.07 20.40
N ARG A 280 -9.60 9.47 19.61
CA ARG A 280 -10.44 10.11 18.60
C ARG A 280 -11.92 9.82 18.83
N ALA A 281 -12.35 9.78 20.10
CA ALA A 281 -13.72 9.44 20.48
C ALA A 281 -14.80 10.31 19.81
N ASN A 282 -14.48 11.51 19.34
CA ASN A 282 -15.42 12.41 18.64
C ASN A 282 -15.52 12.16 17.12
N ASP A 283 -14.65 11.32 16.54
CA ASP A 283 -14.63 11.05 15.10
C ASP A 283 -15.63 9.94 14.72
N GLY A 284 -16.89 10.32 14.52
CA GLY A 284 -17.93 9.36 14.14
C GLY A 284 -17.69 8.70 12.78
N GLN A 285 -16.92 9.32 11.88
CA GLN A 285 -16.60 8.71 10.58
C GLN A 285 -15.59 7.57 10.76
N LEU A 286 -14.54 7.79 11.56
CA LEU A 286 -13.60 6.75 11.97
C LEU A 286 -14.34 5.55 12.55
N TYR A 287 -15.18 5.78 13.56
CA TYR A 287 -15.91 4.69 14.21
C TYR A 287 -16.81 3.94 13.22
N ARG A 288 -17.54 4.66 12.37
CA ARG A 288 -18.47 4.01 11.43
C ARG A 288 -17.78 3.26 10.30
N GLN A 289 -16.65 3.74 9.79
CA GLN A 289 -15.95 3.12 8.66
C GLN A 289 -14.92 2.08 9.10
N ALA A 290 -14.24 2.30 10.22
CA ALA A 290 -13.11 1.50 10.65
C ALA A 290 -13.48 0.38 11.61
N LEU A 291 -14.33 0.65 12.61
CA LEU A 291 -14.63 -0.35 13.63
C LEU A 291 -15.40 -1.55 13.05
N THR A 292 -16.17 -1.35 11.96
CA THR A 292 -16.84 -2.44 11.23
C THR A 292 -15.89 -3.38 10.50
N LYS A 293 -14.63 -2.97 10.33
CA LYS A 293 -13.58 -3.77 9.70
C LYS A 293 -12.66 -4.44 10.72
N VAL A 294 -12.81 -4.15 12.01
CA VAL A 294 -12.02 -4.80 13.06
C VAL A 294 -12.48 -6.26 13.23
N PRO A 295 -11.56 -7.25 13.07
CA PRO A 295 -11.91 -8.65 13.24
C PRO A 295 -12.32 -8.97 14.68
N PHE A 296 -13.24 -9.94 14.85
CA PHE A 296 -13.70 -10.37 16.17
C PHE A 296 -12.57 -10.84 17.08
N SER A 297 -11.57 -11.54 16.54
CA SER A 297 -10.39 -12.00 17.27
C SER A 297 -9.56 -10.87 17.88
N VAL A 298 -9.56 -9.69 17.25
CA VAL A 298 -8.90 -8.50 17.81
C VAL A 298 -9.73 -7.92 18.94
N MET A 299 -11.06 -7.86 18.78
CA MET A 299 -11.96 -7.42 19.87
C MET A 299 -11.84 -8.33 21.09
N GLU A 300 -11.78 -9.66 20.88
CA GLU A 300 -11.56 -10.65 21.94
C GLU A 300 -10.26 -10.36 22.71
N LEU A 301 -9.17 -10.09 21.98
CA LEU A 301 -7.89 -9.83 22.60
C LEU A 301 -7.88 -8.47 23.34
N ILE A 302 -8.48 -7.42 22.77
CA ILE A 302 -8.62 -6.12 23.44
C ILE A 302 -9.39 -6.27 24.75
N ALA A 303 -10.57 -6.90 24.71
CA ALA A 303 -11.39 -7.15 25.88
C ALA A 303 -10.66 -7.96 26.96
N ALA A 304 -9.87 -8.97 26.54
CA ALA A 304 -9.08 -9.78 27.46
C ALA A 304 -7.93 -9.01 28.13
N ILE A 305 -7.34 -8.00 27.46
CA ILE A 305 -6.20 -7.25 27.97
C ILE A 305 -6.64 -6.02 28.78
N ASP A 306 -7.57 -5.23 28.24
CA ASP A 306 -8.07 -4.01 28.87
C ASP A 306 -9.57 -3.87 28.65
N GLN A 307 -10.32 -4.43 29.60
CA GLN A 307 -11.77 -4.42 29.57
C GLN A 307 -12.36 -3.02 29.75
N ASN A 308 -11.72 -2.13 30.52
CA ASN A 308 -12.24 -0.77 30.74
C ASN A 308 -12.12 0.07 29.45
N GLY A 309 -10.98 -0.05 28.76
CA GLY A 309 -10.80 0.56 27.44
C GLY A 309 -11.78 -0.01 26.43
N PHE A 310 -12.00 -1.33 26.44
CA PHE A 310 -12.96 -2.00 25.55
C PHE A 310 -14.41 -1.53 25.79
N GLU A 311 -14.82 -1.41 27.06
CA GLU A 311 -16.13 -0.87 27.43
C GLU A 311 -16.32 0.55 26.91
N THR A 312 -15.30 1.41 27.09
CA THR A 312 -15.31 2.79 26.59
C THR A 312 -15.42 2.82 25.07
N LEU A 313 -14.69 1.94 24.37
CA LEU A 313 -14.73 1.80 22.92
C LEU A 313 -16.14 1.44 22.43
N MET A 314 -16.77 0.42 23.05
CA MET A 314 -18.10 -0.05 22.67
C MET A 314 -19.20 0.97 22.98
N LEU A 315 -19.13 1.65 24.13
CA LEU A 315 -20.05 2.73 24.48
C LEU A 315 -19.93 3.89 23.49
N THR A 316 -18.72 4.29 23.13
CA THR A 316 -18.48 5.35 22.14
C THR A 316 -19.03 4.96 20.77
N TYR A 317 -18.84 3.71 20.34
CA TYR A 317 -19.42 3.23 19.09
C TYR A 317 -20.95 3.25 19.13
N ALA A 318 -21.56 2.79 20.22
CA ALA A 318 -23.02 2.81 20.41
C ALA A 318 -23.60 4.24 20.33
N LEU A 319 -22.83 5.27 20.71
CA LEU A 319 -23.20 6.68 20.50
C LEU A 319 -23.11 7.08 19.02
N HIS A 320 -22.06 6.69 18.30
CA HIS A 320 -21.88 7.06 16.88
C HIS A 320 -22.84 6.39 15.91
N VAL A 321 -23.43 5.26 16.30
CA VAL A 321 -24.52 4.60 15.56
C VAL A 321 -25.90 4.97 16.10
N ALA A 322 -25.98 6.01 16.92
CA ALA A 322 -27.25 6.62 17.33
C ALA A 322 -27.78 7.56 16.24
N GLY A 323 -28.76 7.12 15.46
CA GLY A 323 -29.42 8.00 14.48
C GLY A 323 -29.93 7.25 13.25
N ASP A 324 -30.14 7.99 12.17
CA ASP A 324 -30.56 7.45 10.89
C ASP A 324 -29.37 6.83 10.16
N LEU A 325 -29.41 5.51 10.01
CA LEU A 325 -28.39 4.73 9.31
C LEU A 325 -28.90 4.30 7.93
N THR A 326 -27.99 4.17 6.96
CA THR A 326 -28.34 3.59 5.66
C THR A 326 -28.65 2.10 5.81
N PHE A 327 -29.57 1.58 5.00
CA PHE A 327 -29.98 0.18 5.06
C PHE A 327 -28.81 -0.81 4.96
N SER A 328 -27.81 -0.52 4.11
CA SER A 328 -26.62 -1.36 3.94
C SER A 328 -25.69 -1.35 5.15
N TYR A 329 -25.70 -0.26 5.93
CA TYR A 329 -24.79 -0.07 7.06
C TYR A 329 -25.33 -0.70 8.36
N VAL A 330 -26.65 -0.83 8.49
CA VAL A 330 -27.29 -1.38 9.71
C VAL A 330 -26.75 -2.78 10.04
N ASP A 331 -26.50 -3.62 9.04
CA ASP A 331 -25.97 -4.97 9.27
C ASP A 331 -24.54 -4.95 9.79
N GLU A 332 -23.68 -4.12 9.20
CA GLU A 332 -22.30 -3.93 9.68
C GLU A 332 -22.30 -3.38 11.12
N ALA A 333 -23.16 -2.41 11.41
CA ALA A 333 -23.29 -1.83 12.73
C ALA A 333 -23.79 -2.83 13.78
N ALA A 334 -24.81 -3.62 13.43
CA ALA A 334 -25.36 -4.66 14.27
C ALA A 334 -24.33 -5.74 14.57
N GLN A 335 -23.49 -6.11 13.59
CA GLN A 335 -22.44 -7.08 13.79
C GLN A 335 -21.39 -6.61 14.80
N VAL A 336 -20.96 -5.33 14.73
CA VAL A 336 -20.01 -4.76 15.70
C VAL A 336 -20.61 -4.73 17.10
N LEU A 337 -21.84 -4.21 17.26
CA LEU A 337 -22.52 -4.19 18.57
C LEU A 337 -22.70 -5.61 19.12
N SER A 338 -23.12 -6.56 18.28
CA SER A 338 -23.27 -7.97 18.67
C SER A 338 -21.94 -8.60 19.06
N ASN A 339 -20.84 -8.27 18.39
CA ASN A 339 -19.53 -8.77 18.76
C ASN A 339 -19.09 -8.19 20.11
N GLY A 340 -19.28 -6.90 20.34
CA GLY A 340 -18.98 -6.27 21.61
C GLY A 340 -19.80 -6.85 22.77
N LEU A 341 -21.11 -7.04 22.59
CA LEU A 341 -21.99 -7.61 23.62
C LEU A 341 -21.60 -9.02 24.08
N LYS A 342 -20.90 -9.80 23.25
CA LYS A 342 -20.37 -11.12 23.65
C LYS A 342 -19.18 -11.02 24.61
N LEU A 343 -18.52 -9.87 24.65
CA LEU A 343 -17.24 -9.67 25.34
C LEU A 343 -17.36 -8.70 26.52
N LEU A 344 -18.43 -7.91 26.60
CA LEU A 344 -18.69 -7.00 27.72
C LEU A 344 -19.00 -7.78 29.00
N VAL A 345 -18.43 -7.32 30.12
CA VAL A 345 -18.67 -7.91 31.45
C VAL A 345 -19.32 -6.92 32.42
N SER A 346 -19.27 -5.61 32.15
CA SER A 346 -19.94 -4.60 32.96
C SER A 346 -21.45 -4.55 32.68
N PRO A 347 -22.30 -4.71 33.71
CA PRO A 347 -23.74 -4.50 33.63
C PRO A 347 -24.12 -3.16 32.98
N SER A 348 -23.44 -2.07 33.34
CA SER A 348 -23.74 -0.72 32.83
C SER A 348 -23.49 -0.61 31.33
N ALA A 349 -22.31 -1.07 30.86
CA ALA A 349 -21.98 -1.05 29.45
C ALA A 349 -22.90 -1.98 28.64
N MET A 350 -23.22 -3.15 29.20
CA MET A 350 -24.15 -4.11 28.61
C MET A 350 -25.52 -3.48 28.33
N LYS A 351 -26.07 -2.71 29.28
CA LYS A 351 -27.37 -2.05 29.13
C LYS A 351 -27.39 -1.09 27.95
N GLU A 352 -26.43 -0.17 27.90
CA GLU A 352 -26.40 0.89 26.89
C GLU A 352 -26.15 0.34 25.48
N VAL A 353 -25.22 -0.62 25.35
CA VAL A 353 -24.90 -1.22 24.04
C VAL A 353 -26.06 -2.10 23.56
N PHE A 354 -26.71 -2.86 24.46
CA PHE A 354 -27.87 -3.68 24.08
C PHE A 354 -29.09 -2.84 23.72
N LYS A 355 -29.37 -1.78 24.49
CA LYS A 355 -30.41 -0.81 24.17
C LYS A 355 -30.22 -0.21 22.77
N ARG A 356 -28.98 0.13 22.40
CA ARG A 356 -28.68 0.62 21.04
C ARG A 356 -29.04 -0.43 19.98
N LEU A 357 -28.70 -1.70 20.19
CA LEU A 357 -29.00 -2.78 19.27
C LEU A 357 -30.51 -3.00 19.08
N LEU A 358 -31.30 -2.95 20.17
CA LEU A 358 -32.76 -3.05 20.13
C LEU A 358 -33.41 -1.91 19.35
N ILE A 359 -33.04 -0.66 19.66
CA ILE A 359 -33.60 0.51 18.99
C ILE A 359 -33.29 0.47 17.49
N MET A 360 -32.06 0.09 17.14
CA MET A 360 -31.61 0.04 15.75
C MET A 360 -32.38 -1.00 14.92
N GLY A 361 -32.55 -2.23 15.42
CA GLY A 361 -33.25 -3.25 14.64
C GLY A 361 -34.74 -2.95 14.46
N TYR A 362 -35.39 -2.38 15.48
CA TYR A 362 -36.77 -1.89 15.37
C TYR A 362 -36.91 -0.77 14.32
N ARG A 363 -36.12 0.31 14.45
CA ARG A 363 -36.26 1.49 13.58
C ARG A 363 -36.01 1.19 12.10
N HIS A 364 -35.13 0.25 11.81
CA HIS A 364 -34.79 -0.15 10.44
C HIS A 364 -35.54 -1.40 9.96
N ASN A 365 -36.46 -1.95 10.77
CA ASN A 365 -37.19 -3.19 10.50
C ASN A 365 -36.27 -4.32 9.98
N ARG A 366 -35.12 -4.52 10.65
CA ARG A 366 -34.00 -5.29 10.09
C ARG A 366 -33.88 -6.66 10.74
N TYR A 367 -34.44 -7.70 10.12
CA TYR A 367 -34.44 -9.08 10.63
C TYR A 367 -33.05 -9.65 10.94
N PHE A 368 -31.99 -9.21 10.28
CA PHE A 368 -30.62 -9.58 10.64
C PHE A 368 -30.31 -9.25 12.11
N VAL A 369 -30.77 -8.08 12.60
CA VAL A 369 -30.59 -7.64 13.99
C VAL A 369 -31.34 -8.54 14.98
N ARG A 370 -32.49 -9.14 14.59
CA ARG A 370 -33.17 -10.14 15.42
C ARG A 370 -32.28 -11.34 15.69
N SER A 371 -31.55 -11.80 14.67
CA SER A 371 -30.60 -12.91 14.82
C SER A 371 -29.45 -12.54 15.76
N CYS A 372 -28.93 -11.31 15.67
CA CYS A 372 -27.94 -10.80 16.63
C CYS A 372 -28.49 -10.82 18.07
N VAL A 373 -29.66 -10.23 18.30
CA VAL A 373 -30.30 -10.18 19.63
C VAL A 373 -30.52 -11.58 20.20
N ARG A 374 -31.08 -12.50 19.41
CA ARG A 374 -31.25 -13.91 19.80
C ARG A 374 -29.94 -14.55 20.22
N ASN A 375 -28.88 -14.38 19.42
CA ASN A 375 -27.58 -14.97 19.71
C ASN A 375 -26.97 -14.43 21.01
N ILE A 376 -27.19 -13.15 21.33
CA ILE A 376 -26.78 -12.57 22.62
C ILE A 376 -27.57 -13.20 23.75
N VAL A 377 -28.90 -13.11 23.73
CA VAL A 377 -29.71 -13.54 24.88
C VAL A 377 -29.63 -15.04 25.16
N CYS A 378 -29.48 -15.87 24.14
CA CYS A 378 -29.26 -17.31 24.30
C CYS A 378 -27.86 -17.68 24.81
N GLY A 379 -26.88 -16.77 24.66
CA GLY A 379 -25.51 -16.98 25.12
C GLY A 379 -25.26 -16.51 26.56
N LEU A 380 -26.22 -15.84 27.19
CA LEU A 380 -26.04 -15.29 28.54
C LEU A 380 -26.17 -16.36 29.62
N THR A 381 -25.16 -16.42 30.47
CA THR A 381 -25.11 -17.31 31.65
C THR A 381 -24.90 -16.54 32.96
N ASP A 382 -24.34 -15.33 32.89
CA ASP A 382 -24.10 -14.48 34.05
C ASP A 382 -25.40 -13.81 34.55
N ARG A 383 -25.65 -13.89 35.87
CA ARG A 383 -26.91 -13.41 36.46
C ARG A 383 -27.06 -11.89 36.39
N ASP A 384 -25.99 -11.14 36.60
CA ASP A 384 -26.05 -9.67 36.64
C ASP A 384 -26.24 -9.10 35.23
N LEU A 385 -25.63 -9.74 34.22
CA LEU A 385 -25.88 -9.41 32.82
C LEU A 385 -27.29 -9.79 32.37
N ILE A 386 -27.82 -10.95 32.78
CA ILE A 386 -29.21 -11.35 32.52
C ILE A 386 -30.18 -10.34 33.10
N GLN A 387 -29.99 -9.94 34.37
CA GLN A 387 -30.82 -8.94 35.03
C GLN A 387 -30.75 -7.59 34.29
N SER A 388 -29.55 -7.17 33.88
CA SER A 388 -29.35 -5.92 33.16
C SER A 388 -30.06 -5.87 31.82
N ILE A 389 -29.98 -6.95 31.04
CA ILE A 389 -30.66 -7.09 29.75
C ILE A 389 -32.18 -7.10 29.94
N THR A 390 -32.65 -7.79 30.98
CA THR A 390 -34.07 -7.83 31.36
C THR A 390 -34.60 -6.43 31.67
N GLU A 391 -33.87 -5.65 32.46
CA GLU A 391 -34.23 -4.26 32.77
C GLU A 391 -34.33 -3.39 31.52
N VAL A 392 -33.38 -3.50 30.59
CA VAL A 392 -33.44 -2.76 29.32
C VAL A 392 -34.69 -3.13 28.52
N ILE A 393 -35.10 -4.39 28.50
CA ILE A 393 -36.31 -4.84 27.81
C ILE A 393 -37.55 -4.17 28.43
N TYR A 394 -37.66 -4.16 29.77
CA TYR A 394 -38.77 -3.51 30.47
C TYR A 394 -38.79 -1.99 30.30
N GLU A 395 -37.63 -1.33 30.28
CA GLU A 395 -37.56 0.11 30.06
C GLU A 395 -37.87 0.52 28.61
N ASN A 396 -37.83 -0.43 27.67
CA ASN A 396 -37.93 -0.17 26.22
C ASN A 396 -38.99 -1.06 25.54
N GLN A 397 -40.12 -1.32 26.20
CA GLN A 397 -41.17 -2.24 25.75
C GLN A 397 -41.62 -2.01 24.30
N SER A 398 -41.77 -0.74 23.88
CA SER A 398 -42.18 -0.39 22.51
C SER A 398 -41.25 -0.94 21.43
N TYR A 399 -39.94 -0.97 21.71
CA TYR A 399 -38.93 -1.52 20.81
C TYR A 399 -38.80 -3.04 21.00
N ALA A 400 -38.86 -3.51 22.25
CA ALA A 400 -38.66 -4.89 22.60
C ALA A 400 -39.76 -5.83 22.08
N ALA A 401 -41.01 -5.38 21.97
CA ALA A 401 -42.11 -6.18 21.41
C ALA A 401 -41.81 -6.72 20.01
N TRP A 402 -41.09 -5.95 19.19
CA TRP A 402 -40.69 -6.39 17.85
C TRP A 402 -39.71 -7.58 17.86
N TYR A 403 -39.15 -7.91 19.01
CA TYR A 403 -38.25 -9.04 19.23
C TYR A 403 -38.92 -10.22 19.96
N SER A 404 -40.24 -10.21 20.13
CA SER A 404 -40.98 -11.25 20.88
C SER A 404 -40.75 -12.67 20.39
N GLU A 405 -40.50 -12.85 19.09
CA GLU A 405 -40.19 -14.14 18.46
C GLU A 405 -38.69 -14.51 18.50
N CYS A 406 -37.84 -13.71 19.16
CA CYS A 406 -36.38 -13.88 19.16
C CYS A 406 -35.88 -14.80 20.28
N THR A 407 -36.75 -15.36 21.11
CA THR A 407 -36.37 -16.29 22.19
C THR A 407 -36.55 -17.75 21.79
N ASN A 408 -35.83 -18.64 22.45
CA ASN A 408 -35.96 -20.09 22.27
C ASN A 408 -35.72 -20.83 23.60
N SER A 409 -35.67 -22.16 23.56
CA SER A 409 -35.45 -23.00 24.74
C SER A 409 -34.11 -22.75 25.47
N SER A 410 -33.15 -22.08 24.84
CA SER A 410 -31.85 -21.73 25.43
C SER A 410 -31.84 -20.32 26.02
N THR A 411 -32.88 -19.52 25.80
CA THR A 411 -32.97 -18.17 26.39
C THR A 411 -33.31 -18.27 27.88
N PRO A 412 -32.64 -17.51 28.77
CA PRO A 412 -33.02 -17.42 30.17
C PRO A 412 -34.50 -17.05 30.33
N GLU A 413 -35.21 -17.78 31.20
CA GLU A 413 -36.67 -17.67 31.34
C GLU A 413 -37.11 -16.22 31.62
N ILE A 414 -36.41 -15.51 32.50
CA ILE A 414 -36.71 -14.12 32.84
C ILE A 414 -36.65 -13.17 31.63
N ILE A 415 -35.71 -13.39 30.70
CA ILE A 415 -35.61 -12.61 29.46
C ILE A 415 -36.75 -12.97 28.50
N SER A 416 -37.08 -14.26 28.40
CA SER A 416 -38.21 -14.73 27.57
C SER A 416 -39.54 -14.15 28.03
N THR A 417 -39.76 -14.14 29.35
CA THR A 417 -40.92 -13.49 29.97
C THR A 417 -40.94 -11.99 29.67
N ALA A 418 -39.82 -11.29 29.84
CA ALA A 418 -39.76 -9.84 29.57
C ALA A 418 -40.10 -9.49 28.11
N PHE A 419 -39.61 -10.25 27.13
CA PHE A 419 -39.99 -10.03 25.72
C PHE A 419 -41.47 -10.36 25.44
N THR A 420 -42.02 -11.38 26.08
CA THR A 420 -43.44 -11.75 25.96
C THR A 420 -44.33 -10.65 26.54
N GLU A 421 -44.01 -10.15 27.73
CA GLU A 421 -44.72 -9.05 28.38
C GLU A 421 -44.64 -7.76 27.57
N ALA A 422 -43.46 -7.42 27.03
CA ALA A 422 -43.32 -6.27 26.14
C ALA A 422 -44.26 -6.34 24.92
N ASN A 423 -44.51 -7.53 24.38
CA ASN A 423 -45.45 -7.74 23.27
C ASN A 423 -46.93 -7.63 23.67
N MET A 424 -47.26 -7.88 24.93
CA MET A 424 -48.63 -7.73 25.45
C MET A 424 -48.96 -6.27 25.82
N SER A 425 -47.95 -5.42 26.01
CA SER A 425 -48.09 -4.00 26.38
C SER A 425 -48.37 -3.05 25.20
N ILE A 426 -48.34 -3.54 23.95
CA ILE A 426 -48.61 -2.78 22.72
C ILE A 426 -49.92 -3.28 22.12
#